data_AF-A0A453I8M4-F1
#
_entry.id   AF-A0A453I8M4-F1
#
_cell.length_a   1.000
_cell.length_b   1.000
_cell.length_c   1.000
_cell.angle_alpha   90.00
_cell.angle_beta   90.00
_cell.angle_gamma   90.00
#
_symmetry.space_group_name_H-M   'P 1'
#
loop_
_entity.id
_entity.type
_entity.pdbx_description
1 polymer ?
#
loop_
_entity_poly.entity_id
_entity_poly.type
_entity_poly.pdbx_seq_one_letter_code
_entity_poly.pdbx_strand_id
1 'polypeptide(L)'
;AMEGDGGTAAAWMATHRGMYERATRHPFTVSIRDGSVDLAAFKRWLGQDYMFVREFVAFLASVLLKCCKQSDSSDMETILGGLASLSDELSWFKKEAAKWSVDLAGISPLSSNMEYCRFLQSFDDPEISYTVAITTFWIIEKPCTRIVLLPA
;
A
#
# COMPACT_ATOMS: atom_id res chain seq x y z
N ALA A 1 19.57 9.21 -35.30
CA ALA A 1 19.38 7.99 -34.49
C ALA A 1 18.51 8.40 -33.30
N MET A 2 17.19 8.26 -33.35
CA MET A 2 16.42 7.07 -32.89
C MET A 2 16.96 6.54 -31.56
N GLU A 3 16.23 6.38 -30.45
CA GLU A 3 14.82 6.53 -30.08
C GLU A 3 14.75 6.34 -28.54
N GLY A 4 13.91 7.11 -27.84
CA GLY A 4 13.17 6.64 -26.65
C GLY A 4 13.81 6.73 -25.25
N ASP A 5 13.68 7.89 -24.59
CA ASP A 5 13.74 7.98 -23.12
C ASP A 5 12.44 8.57 -22.56
N GLY A 6 11.38 7.76 -22.64
CA GLY A 6 10.04 8.06 -22.14
C GLY A 6 9.69 7.20 -20.94
N GLY A 7 10.31 7.46 -19.79
CA GLY A 7 9.79 7.15 -18.45
C GLY A 7 9.66 5.68 -18.05
N THR A 8 10.64 5.18 -17.28
CA THR A 8 10.68 3.83 -16.70
C THR A 8 9.36 3.37 -16.05
N ALA A 9 8.72 4.23 -15.25
CA ALA A 9 7.45 3.90 -14.59
C ALA A 9 6.25 3.81 -15.56
N ALA A 10 6.17 4.71 -16.55
CA ALA A 10 5.10 4.71 -17.54
C ALA A 10 5.22 3.50 -18.49
N ALA A 11 6.45 3.17 -18.89
CA ALA A 11 6.76 1.98 -19.66
C ALA A 11 6.38 0.71 -18.90
N TRP A 12 6.76 0.57 -17.62
CA TRP A 12 6.38 -0.60 -16.82
C TRP A 12 4.87 -0.73 -16.62
N MET A 13 4.17 0.39 -16.43
CA MET A 13 2.71 0.41 -16.35
C MET A 13 2.04 0.00 -17.65
N ALA A 14 2.59 0.39 -18.80
CA ALA A 14 2.10 -0.03 -20.11
C ALA A 14 2.31 -1.54 -20.32
N THR A 15 3.50 -2.04 -20.01
CA THR A 15 3.85 -3.47 -20.12
C THR A 15 2.98 -4.34 -19.23
N HIS A 16 2.71 -3.92 -17.98
CA HIS A 16 1.96 -4.71 -17.00
C HIS A 16 0.51 -4.26 -16.85
N ARG A 17 -0.05 -3.58 -17.85
CA ARG A 17 -1.39 -2.98 -17.80
C ARG A 17 -2.46 -3.96 -17.32
N GLY A 18 -2.48 -5.19 -17.86
CA GLY A 18 -3.49 -6.19 -17.50
C GLY A 18 -3.42 -6.62 -16.03
N MET A 19 -2.22 -6.68 -15.44
CA MET A 19 -2.06 -6.96 -14.01
C MET A 19 -2.51 -5.76 -13.16
N TYR A 20 -2.13 -4.55 -13.58
CA TYR A 20 -2.53 -3.31 -12.92
C TYR A 20 -4.05 -3.11 -12.93
N GLU A 21 -4.72 -3.39 -14.05
CA GLU A 21 -6.18 -3.30 -14.16
C GLU A 21 -6.88 -4.30 -13.24
N ARG A 22 -6.40 -5.55 -13.15
CA ARG A 22 -6.97 -6.53 -12.21
C ARG A 22 -6.78 -6.12 -10.75
N ALA A 23 -5.63 -5.54 -10.41
CA ALA A 23 -5.36 -5.05 -9.07
C ALA A 23 -6.22 -3.83 -8.70
N THR A 24 -6.52 -2.94 -9.65
CA THR A 24 -7.27 -1.70 -9.40
C THR A 24 -8.77 -1.78 -9.63
N ARG A 25 -9.25 -2.78 -10.38
CA ARG A 25 -10.67 -3.00 -10.70
C ARG A 25 -11.17 -4.34 -10.14
N HIS A 26 -10.68 -4.74 -8.97
CA HIS A 26 -11.12 -5.94 -8.31
C HIS A 26 -12.62 -5.85 -7.95
N PRO A 27 -13.39 -6.96 -8.00
CA PRO A 27 -14.83 -6.96 -7.68
C PRO A 27 -15.19 -6.30 -6.34
N PHE A 28 -14.30 -6.41 -5.34
CA PHE A 28 -14.46 -5.74 -4.05
C PHE A 28 -14.44 -4.21 -4.17
N THR A 29 -13.49 -3.65 -4.93
CA THR A 29 -13.40 -2.20 -5.15
C THR A 29 -14.59 -1.68 -5.96
N VAL A 30 -15.04 -2.49 -6.93
CA VAL A 30 -16.24 -2.20 -7.72
C VAL A 30 -17.50 -2.21 -6.85
N SER A 31 -17.64 -3.17 -5.93
CA SER A 31 -18.82 -3.23 -5.05
C SER A 31 -18.86 -2.09 -4.04
N ILE A 32 -17.71 -1.59 -3.58
CA ILE A 32 -17.63 -0.35 -2.78
C ILE A 32 -18.16 0.84 -3.57
N ARG A 33 -17.66 1.03 -4.80
CA ARG A 33 -18.11 2.13 -5.69
C ARG A 33 -19.62 2.09 -5.93
N ASP A 34 -20.16 0.89 -6.16
CA ASP A 34 -21.57 0.70 -6.49
C ASP A 34 -22.47 0.64 -5.24
N GLY A 35 -21.90 0.78 -4.02
CA GLY A 35 -22.64 0.68 -2.76
C GLY A 35 -23.25 -0.70 -2.48
N SER A 36 -22.81 -1.73 -3.20
CA SER A 36 -23.31 -3.11 -3.12
C SER A 36 -22.42 -4.04 -2.29
N VAL A 37 -21.40 -3.49 -1.62
CA VAL A 37 -20.45 -4.24 -0.81
C VAL A 37 -21.16 -5.00 0.32
N ASP A 38 -20.89 -6.30 0.39
CA ASP A 38 -21.37 -7.12 1.50
C ASP A 38 -20.66 -6.73 2.80
N LEU A 39 -21.42 -6.64 3.90
CA LEU A 39 -20.89 -6.21 5.18
C LEU A 39 -19.85 -7.20 5.73
N ALA A 40 -20.02 -8.51 5.51
CA ALA A 40 -19.02 -9.49 5.95
C ALA A 40 -17.72 -9.38 5.14
N ALA A 41 -17.82 -9.08 3.84
CA ALA A 41 -16.66 -8.76 3.00
C ALA A 41 -15.95 -7.49 3.50
N PHE A 42 -16.68 -6.43 3.84
CA PHE A 42 -16.12 -5.21 4.40
C PHE A 42 -15.41 -5.46 5.74
N LYS A 43 -16.04 -6.17 6.69
CA LYS A 43 -15.43 -6.49 7.99
C LYS A 43 -14.16 -7.34 7.84
N ARG A 44 -14.17 -8.29 6.89
CA ARG A 44 -12.98 -9.09 6.55
C ARG A 44 -11.86 -8.21 6.01
N TRP A 45 -12.17 -7.32 5.06
CA TRP A 45 -11.20 -6.36 4.54
C TRP A 45 -10.63 -5.49 5.66
N LEU A 46 -11.48 -4.84 6.47
CA LEU A 46 -11.06 -3.96 7.57
C LEU A 46 -10.05 -4.63 8.51
N GLY A 47 -10.30 -5.90 8.83
CA GLY A 47 -9.43 -6.69 9.69
C GLY A 47 -8.09 -7.06 9.07
N GLN A 48 -8.11 -7.52 7.82
CA GLN A 48 -6.90 -7.92 7.10
C GLN A 48 -6.04 -6.69 6.76
N ASP A 49 -6.67 -5.60 6.34
CA ASP A 49 -5.99 -4.36 5.97
C ASP A 49 -5.32 -3.71 7.19
N TYR A 50 -5.95 -3.78 8.37
CA TYR A 50 -5.30 -3.35 9.61
C TYR A 50 -3.98 -4.09 9.90
N MET A 51 -3.91 -5.40 9.65
CA MET A 51 -2.66 -6.16 9.78
C MET A 51 -1.62 -5.70 8.76
N PHE A 52 -2.04 -5.50 7.52
CA PHE A 52 -1.18 -5.02 6.45
C PHE A 52 -0.59 -3.64 6.79
N VAL A 53 -1.41 -2.68 7.21
CA VAL A 53 -0.95 -1.32 7.55
C VAL A 53 0.08 -1.34 8.67
N ARG A 54 -0.04 -2.24 9.65
CA ARG A 54 0.97 -2.39 10.71
C ARG A 54 2.33 -2.82 10.17
N GLU A 55 2.37 -3.76 9.24
CA GLU A 55 3.62 -4.19 8.59
C GLU A 55 4.11 -3.13 7.59
N PHE A 56 3.19 -2.41 6.94
CA PHE A 56 3.50 -1.31 6.03
C PHE A 56 4.20 -0.15 6.72
N VAL A 57 3.87 0.15 7.99
CA VAL A 57 4.60 1.13 8.82
C VAL A 57 6.08 0.73 8.96
N ALA A 58 6.36 -0.54 9.24
CA ALA A 58 7.73 -1.02 9.37
C ALA A 58 8.49 -0.91 8.03
N PHE A 59 7.84 -1.30 6.94
CA PHE A 59 8.36 -1.13 5.58
C PHE A 59 8.67 0.34 5.25
N LEU A 60 7.74 1.27 5.50
CA LEU A 60 7.95 2.67 5.18
C LEU A 60 9.06 3.30 6.04
N ALA A 61 9.20 2.85 7.29
CA ALA A 61 10.32 3.23 8.14
C ALA A 61 11.67 2.71 7.57
N SER A 62 11.72 1.51 7.02
CA SER A 62 12.94 0.99 6.37
C SER A 62 13.28 1.75 5.10
N VAL A 63 12.28 2.16 4.31
CA VAL A 63 12.44 3.05 3.14
C VAL A 63 13.02 4.40 3.58
N LEU A 64 12.49 4.99 4.66
CA LEU A 64 13.01 6.24 5.22
C LEU A 64 14.48 6.11 5.63
N LEU A 65 14.84 5.03 6.34
CA LEU A 65 16.23 4.78 6.73
C LEU A 65 17.16 4.64 5.53
N LYS A 66 16.71 3.99 4.45
CA LYS A 66 17.46 3.87 3.19
C LYS A 66 17.60 5.24 2.49
N CYS A 67 16.56 6.07 2.54
CA CYS A 67 16.56 7.45 2.03
C CYS A 67 17.61 8.31 2.78
N CYS A 68 17.63 8.27 4.12
CA CYS A 68 18.56 9.05 4.94
C CYS A 68 20.04 8.73 4.69
N LYS A 69 20.35 7.57 4.09
CA LYS A 69 21.71 7.16 3.73
C LYS A 69 22.15 7.66 2.34
N GLN A 70 21.23 8.25 1.56
CA GLN A 70 21.53 8.84 0.26
C GLN A 70 22.07 10.27 0.45
N SER A 71 23.04 10.67 -0.37
CA SER A 71 23.70 11.99 -0.27
C SER A 71 22.81 13.17 -0.67
N ASP A 72 21.79 12.96 -1.51
CA ASP A 72 21.07 14.02 -2.24
C ASP A 72 19.54 13.91 -2.18
N SER A 73 18.95 13.19 -1.22
CA SER A 73 17.50 12.92 -1.27
C SER A 73 16.65 14.05 -0.69
N SER A 74 15.98 14.82 -1.55
CA SER A 74 14.82 15.67 -1.18
C SER A 74 13.57 14.86 -0.77
N ASP A 75 13.61 13.52 -0.94
CA ASP A 75 12.47 12.62 -0.73
C ASP A 75 12.14 12.42 0.76
N MET A 76 13.08 12.74 1.66
CA MET A 76 12.97 12.46 3.09
C MET A 76 11.70 13.07 3.71
N GLU A 77 11.40 14.34 3.41
CA GLU A 77 10.22 15.03 3.94
C GLU A 77 8.92 14.38 3.45
N THR A 78 8.89 13.90 2.21
CA THR A 78 7.72 13.23 1.61
C THR A 78 7.48 11.87 2.29
N ILE A 79 8.53 11.07 2.46
CA ILE A 79 8.45 9.75 3.10
C ILE A 79 8.08 9.91 4.59
N LEU A 80 8.66 10.90 5.26
CA LEU A 80 8.33 11.20 6.66
C LEU A 80 6.87 11.64 6.82
N GLY A 81 6.36 12.47 5.91
CA GLY A 81 4.95 12.86 5.87
C GLY A 81 4.02 11.66 5.67
N GLY A 82 4.39 10.72 4.79
CA GLY A 82 3.69 9.44 4.62
C GLY A 82 3.64 8.64 5.93
N LEU A 83 4.78 8.47 6.59
CA LEU A 83 4.87 7.73 7.86
C LEU A 83 4.02 8.38 8.97
N ALA A 84 4.00 9.71 9.05
CA ALA A 84 3.14 10.44 9.97
C ALA A 84 1.65 10.16 9.70
N SER A 85 1.23 10.15 8.43
CA SER A 85 -0.16 9.86 8.05
C SER A 85 -0.63 8.46 8.43
N LEU A 86 0.27 7.46 8.43
CA LEU A 86 -0.06 6.08 8.86
C LEU A 86 -0.45 5.99 10.34
N SER A 87 0.04 6.91 11.19
CA SER A 87 -0.37 6.97 12.59
C SER A 87 -1.85 7.35 12.74
N ASP A 88 -2.31 8.31 11.93
CA ASP A 88 -3.70 8.73 11.90
C ASP A 88 -4.58 7.63 11.28
N GLU A 89 -4.09 6.95 10.24
CA GLU A 89 -4.76 5.81 9.61
C GLU A 89 -4.96 4.65 10.59
N LEU A 90 -3.92 4.23 11.32
CA LEU A 90 -4.03 3.20 12.36
C LEU A 90 -5.05 3.57 13.44
N SER A 91 -5.15 4.86 13.78
CA SER A 91 -6.14 5.37 14.73
C SER A 91 -7.55 5.32 14.14
N TRP A 92 -7.71 5.60 12.84
CA TRP A 92 -8.97 5.44 12.12
C TRP A 92 -9.43 3.98 12.08
N PHE A 93 -8.54 3.03 11.78
CA PHE A 93 -8.87 1.59 11.78
C PHE A 93 -9.41 1.11 13.13
N LYS A 94 -8.80 1.54 14.24
CA LYS A 94 -9.27 1.20 15.59
C LYS A 94 -10.68 1.74 15.86
N LYS A 95 -10.98 2.96 15.40
CA LYS A 95 -12.32 3.58 15.55
C LYS A 95 -13.36 2.85 14.71
N GLU A 96 -13.06 2.55 13.45
CA GLU A 96 -13.99 1.81 12.59
C GLU A 96 -14.19 0.38 13.07
N ALA A 97 -13.14 -0.31 13.54
CA ALA A 97 -13.28 -1.65 14.11
C ALA A 97 -14.21 -1.67 15.32
N ALA A 98 -14.11 -0.68 16.21
CA ALA A 98 -15.03 -0.53 17.33
C ALA A 98 -16.49 -0.31 16.87
N LYS A 99 -16.69 0.57 15.88
CA LYS A 99 -18.01 0.88 15.30
C LYS A 99 -18.67 -0.32 14.63
N TRP A 100 -17.89 -1.16 13.96
CA TRP A 100 -18.39 -2.34 13.24
C TRP A 100 -18.31 -3.64 14.04
N SER A 101 -17.92 -3.56 15.31
CA SER A 101 -17.73 -4.69 16.22
C SER A 101 -16.79 -5.76 15.64
N VAL A 102 -15.67 -5.33 15.07
CA VAL A 102 -14.59 -6.19 14.58
C VAL A 102 -13.51 -6.26 15.65
N ASP A 103 -13.24 -7.46 16.16
CA ASP A 103 -12.12 -7.69 17.07
C ASP A 103 -10.83 -7.79 16.27
N LEU A 104 -10.00 -6.74 16.29
CA LEU A 104 -8.72 -6.69 15.59
C LEU A 104 -7.67 -7.65 16.17
N ALA A 105 -7.81 -8.08 17.43
CA ALA A 105 -6.84 -8.98 18.07
C ALA A 105 -7.10 -10.45 17.72
N GLY A 106 -8.36 -10.83 17.53
CA GLY A 106 -8.78 -12.20 17.22
C GLY A 106 -8.78 -12.58 15.73
N ILE A 107 -8.33 -11.69 14.84
CA ILE A 107 -8.37 -11.95 13.39
C ILE A 107 -7.26 -12.94 13.02
N SER A 108 -7.61 -13.95 12.24
CA SER A 108 -6.64 -14.85 11.64
C SER A 108 -6.17 -14.30 10.29
N PRO A 109 -4.86 -14.16 10.05
CA PRO A 109 -4.35 -13.66 8.77
C PRO A 109 -4.64 -14.67 7.65
N LEU A 110 -5.15 -14.18 6.52
CA LEU A 110 -5.30 -14.99 5.32
C LEU A 110 -3.93 -15.29 4.69
N SER A 111 -3.84 -16.37 3.90
CA SER A 111 -2.59 -16.76 3.23
C SER A 111 -2.00 -15.62 2.39
N SER A 112 -2.84 -14.93 1.61
CA SER A 112 -2.44 -13.78 0.79
C SER A 112 -1.90 -12.61 1.64
N ASN A 113 -2.47 -12.39 2.82
CA ASN A 113 -2.00 -11.35 3.74
C ASN A 113 -0.63 -11.72 4.31
N MET A 114 -0.47 -12.97 4.76
CA MET A 114 0.82 -13.46 5.25
C MET A 114 1.92 -13.38 4.19
N GLU A 115 1.62 -13.74 2.95
CA GLU A 115 2.57 -13.64 1.83
C GLU A 115 2.99 -12.19 1.56
N TYR A 116 2.04 -11.26 1.58
CA TYR A 116 2.32 -9.84 1.41
C TYR A 116 3.17 -9.30 2.57
N CYS A 117 2.81 -9.60 3.81
CA CYS A 117 3.56 -9.17 4.99
C CYS A 117 5.00 -9.71 4.96
N ARG A 118 5.21 -10.97 4.56
CA ARG A 118 6.57 -11.52 4.34
C ARG A 118 7.32 -10.78 3.24
N PHE A 119 6.64 -10.42 2.15
CA PHE A 119 7.25 -9.62 1.08
C PHE A 119 7.68 -8.25 1.60
N LEU A 120 6.86 -7.54 2.38
CA LEU A 120 7.23 -6.26 2.99
C LEU A 120 8.41 -6.40 3.96
N GLN A 121 8.40 -7.43 4.81
CA GLN A 121 9.48 -7.71 5.75
C GLN A 121 10.82 -7.99 5.05
N SER A 122 10.80 -8.51 3.82
CA SER A 122 12.04 -8.73 3.06
C SER A 122 12.83 -7.44 2.81
N PHE A 123 12.19 -6.26 2.83
CA PHE A 123 12.83 -4.96 2.62
C PHE A 123 13.69 -4.48 3.79
N ASP A 124 13.65 -5.17 4.93
CA ASP A 124 14.59 -4.95 6.03
C ASP A 124 16.03 -5.37 5.65
N ASP A 125 16.19 -6.17 4.60
CA ASP A 125 17.49 -6.54 4.05
C ASP A 125 18.27 -5.28 3.59
N PRO A 126 19.48 -5.01 4.14
CA PRO A 126 20.30 -3.89 3.73
C PRO A 126 20.73 -3.94 2.26
N GLU A 127 20.79 -5.13 1.64
CA GLU A 127 21.21 -5.31 0.25
C GLU A 127 20.16 -4.81 -0.76
N ILE A 128 18.90 -4.67 -0.33
CA ILE A 128 17.86 -4.09 -1.18
C ILE A 128 18.10 -2.59 -1.36
N SER A 129 18.34 -2.19 -2.60
CA SER A 129 18.57 -0.78 -2.97
C SER A 129 17.39 0.13 -2.65
N TYR A 130 17.68 1.41 -2.38
CA TYR A 130 16.67 2.44 -2.18
C TYR A 130 15.70 2.53 -3.38
N THR A 131 16.20 2.44 -4.61
CA THR A 131 15.39 2.51 -5.84
C THR A 131 14.31 1.42 -5.88
N VAL A 132 14.62 0.19 -5.48
CA VAL A 132 13.64 -0.91 -5.42
C VAL A 132 12.63 -0.67 -4.31
N ALA A 133 13.07 -0.18 -3.16
CA ALA A 133 12.20 0.13 -2.02
C ALA A 133 11.21 1.27 -2.33
N ILE A 134 11.68 2.39 -2.90
CA ILE A 134 10.84 3.54 -3.25
C ILE A 134 9.89 3.22 -4.41
N THR A 135 10.33 2.41 -5.38
CA THR A 135 9.45 1.91 -6.46
C THR A 135 8.34 1.04 -5.88
N THR A 136 8.66 0.17 -4.92
CA THR A 136 7.67 -0.69 -4.26
C THR A 136 6.66 0.15 -3.48
N PHE A 137 7.13 1.13 -2.70
CA PHE A 137 6.28 2.10 -2.03
C PHE A 137 5.32 2.81 -3.02
N TRP A 138 5.85 3.32 -4.13
CA TRP A 138 5.04 3.97 -5.17
C TRP A 138 3.99 3.03 -5.80
N ILE A 139 4.34 1.76 -6.06
CA ILE A 139 3.40 0.77 -6.63
C ILE A 139 2.28 0.43 -5.65
N ILE A 140 2.55 0.43 -4.34
CA ILE A 140 1.54 0.15 -3.31
C ILE A 140 0.58 1.33 -3.16
N GLU A 141 1.09 2.57 -3.11
CA GLU A 141 0.30 3.78 -2.88
C GLU A 141 -0.52 4.25 -4.10
N LYS A 142 -0.01 4.02 -5.31
CA LYS A 142 -0.66 4.50 -6.54
C LYS A 142 -2.07 3.92 -6.76
N PRO A 143 -2.33 2.61 -6.53
CA PRO A 143 -3.68 2.06 -6.52
C PRO A 143 -4.58 2.69 -5.45
N CYS A 144 -4.07 2.90 -4.22
CA CYS A 144 -4.84 3.44 -3.10
C CYS A 144 -5.29 4.88 -3.34
N THR A 145 -4.40 5.73 -3.85
CA THR A 145 -4.73 7.13 -4.23
C THR A 145 -5.80 7.24 -5.32
N ARG A 146 -6.00 6.18 -6.13
CA ARG A 146 -7.08 6.09 -7.12
C ARG A 146 -8.42 5.62 -6.56
N ILE A 147 -8.46 5.05 -5.37
CA ILE A 147 -9.70 4.65 -4.69
C ILE A 147 -10.30 5.83 -3.90
N VAL A 148 -9.48 6.83 -3.54
CA VAL A 148 -9.90 8.00 -2.75
C VAL A 148 -10.22 9.25 -3.61
N LEU A 149 -9.89 9.25 -4.91
CA LEU A 149 -10.12 10.37 -5.82
C LEU A 149 -10.95 9.96 -7.04
N LEU A 150 -12.25 9.71 -6.83
CA LEU A 150 -13.26 9.88 -7.86
C LEU A 150 -14.41 10.71 -7.28
N PRO A 151 -14.78 11.83 -7.94
CA PRO A 151 -15.92 12.62 -7.50
C PRO A 151 -17.20 11.78 -7.66
N ALA A 152 -18.12 11.96 -6.70
CA ALA A 152 -19.51 11.54 -6.83
C ALA A 152 -20.17 12.15 -8.08
#